data_AF-A0A7W0GA15-F1
#
_entry.id   AF-A0A7W0GA15-F1
#
_cell.length_a   1.000
_cell.length_b   1.000
_cell.length_c   1.000
_cell.angle_alpha   90.00
_cell.angle_beta   90.00
_cell.angle_gamma   90.00
#
_symmetry.space_group_name_H-M   'P 1'
#
loop_
_entity.id
_entity.type
_entity.pdbx_description
1 polymer ?
#
loop_
_entity_poly.entity_id
_entity_poly.type
_entity_poly.pdbx_seq_one_letter_code
_entity_poly.pdbx_strand_id
1 'polypeptide(L)' 'MSVISRKNQVTLPVEALRAAGLESGDDVRVQVVGPGRLELVRAEELVQEFAGIFDRTVYPEGYLEELRREWP' A
#
# COMPACT_ATOMS: atom_id res chain seq x y z
N MET A 1 4.52 24.22 -8.11
CA MET A 1 3.35 23.56 -8.75
C MET A 1 3.91 22.52 -9.70
N SER A 2 3.45 21.27 -9.63
CA SER A 2 3.96 20.17 -10.44
C SER A 2 2.90 19.74 -11.46
N VAL A 3 3.33 19.37 -12.66
CA VAL A 3 2.45 18.88 -13.74
C VAL A 3 2.57 17.37 -13.82
N ILE A 4 1.43 16.69 -14.01
CA ILE A 4 1.42 15.25 -14.29
C ILE A 4 1.93 15.04 -15.71
N SER A 5 3.03 14.31 -15.85
CA SER A 5 3.65 14.03 -17.13
C SER A 5 2.80 13.04 -17.96
N ARG A 6 3.14 12.87 -19.24
CA ARG A 6 2.50 11.86 -20.11
C ARG A 6 2.62 10.42 -19.60
N LYS A 7 3.59 10.14 -18.73
CA LYS A 7 3.77 8.84 -18.08
C LYS A 7 3.08 8.75 -16.72
N ASN A 8 2.19 9.69 -16.41
CA ASN A 8 1.50 9.79 -15.13
C ASN A 8 2.44 9.98 -13.94
N GLN A 9 3.59 10.61 -14.14
CA GLN A 9 4.54 10.93 -13.07
C GLN A 9 4.37 12.39 -12.64
N VAL A 10 4.52 12.65 -11.34
CA VAL A 10 4.53 14.01 -10.78
C VAL A 10 5.70 14.14 -9.81
N THR A 11 6.40 15.27 -9.86
CA THR A 11 7.44 15.57 -8.88
C THR A 11 6.79 16.00 -7.57
N LEU A 12 7.11 15.28 -6.50
CA LEU A 12 6.71 15.63 -5.15
C LEU A 12 7.73 16.60 -4.54
N PRO A 13 7.30 17.75 -3.98
CA PRO A 13 8.21 18.66 -3.27
C PRO A 13 8.91 17.96 -2.10
N VAL A 14 10.19 18.27 -1.90
CA VAL A 14 11.02 17.64 -0.85
C VAL A 14 10.46 17.93 0.55
N GLU A 15 9.92 19.13 0.76
CA GLU A 15 9.31 19.53 2.02
C GLU A 15 8.06 18.71 2.34
N ALA A 16 7.26 18.36 1.32
CA ALA A 16 6.08 17.53 1.47
C ALA A 16 6.45 16.08 1.81
N LEU A 17 7.46 15.51 1.14
CA LEU A 17 7.99 14.19 1.46
C LEU A 17 8.50 14.13 2.90
N ARG A 18 9.30 15.11 3.32
CA ARG A 18 9.83 15.19 4.70
C ARG A 18 8.71 15.31 5.73
N ALA A 19 7.70 16.13 5.48
CA ALA A 19 6.56 16.28 6.38
C ALA A 19 5.70 15.00 6.47
N ALA A 20 5.61 14.24 5.38
CA ALA A 20 4.95 12.94 5.34
C ALA A 20 5.83 11.79 5.87
N GLY A 21 7.09 12.08 6.23
CA GLY A 21 8.05 11.06 6.65
C GLY A 21 8.39 10.04 5.56
N LEU A 22 8.24 10.41 4.29
CA LEU A 22 8.56 9.57 3.12
C LEU A 22 9.94 9.93 2.56
N GLU A 23 10.64 8.93 2.02
CA GLU A 23 11.92 9.11 1.36
C GLU A 23 12.06 8.34 0.04
N SER A 24 13.12 8.63 -0.70
CA SER A 24 13.40 7.95 -1.97
C SER A 24 13.70 6.48 -1.72
N GLY A 25 12.94 5.59 -2.36
CA GLY A 25 13.06 4.15 -2.19
C GLY A 25 11.93 3.54 -1.38
N ASP A 26 11.12 4.35 -0.69
CA ASP A 26 9.92 3.89 0.00
C ASP A 26 8.93 3.27 -1.01
N ASP A 27 8.40 2.11 -0.65
CA ASP A 27 7.27 1.51 -1.36
C ASP A 27 5.96 2.15 -0.87
N VAL A 28 5.22 2.76 -1.79
CA VAL A 28 4.01 3.53 -1.50
C VAL A 28 2.87 3.12 -2.41
N ARG A 29 1.67 3.05 -1.83
CA ARG A 29 0.43 2.83 -2.55
C ARG A 29 -0.30 4.16 -2.75
N VAL A 30 -0.78 4.37 -3.97
CA VAL A 30 -1.65 5.51 -4.31
C VAL A 30 -3.11 5.10 -4.09
N GLN A 31 -3.86 5.86 -3.29
CA GLN A 31 -5.28 5.65 -3.04
C GLN A 31 -6.12 6.84 -3.54
N VAL A 32 -7.34 6.56 -4.01
CA VAL A 32 -8.30 7.60 -4.38
C VAL A 32 -9.13 7.96 -3.17
N VAL A 33 -9.01 9.19 -2.68
CA VAL A 33 -9.81 9.70 -1.56
C VAL A 33 -11.02 10.53 -2.04
N GLY A 34 -11.04 10.94 -3.31
CA GLY A 34 -12.17 11.63 -3.93
C GLY A 34 -11.83 12.24 -5.29
N PRO A 35 -12.78 12.96 -5.93
CA PRO A 35 -12.54 13.59 -7.23
C PRO A 35 -11.33 14.54 -7.20
N GLY A 36 -10.31 14.24 -8.01
CA GLY A 36 -9.08 15.03 -8.09
C GLY A 36 -8.15 14.94 -6.88
N ARG A 37 -8.39 13.99 -5.96
CA ARG A 37 -7.60 13.85 -4.72
C ARG A 37 -7.07 12.42 -4.59
N LEU A 38 -5.75 12.34 -4.47
CA LEU A 38 -5.02 11.09 -4.23
C LEU A 38 -4.27 11.19 -2.90
N GLU A 39 -4.12 10.05 -2.23
CA GLU A 39 -3.28 9.90 -1.04
C GLU A 39 -2.16 8.90 -1.34
N LEU A 40 -0.98 9.13 -0.75
CA LEU A 40 0.16 8.22 -0.78
C LEU A 40 0.30 7.60 0.61
N VAL A 41 0.26 6.27 0.68
CA VAL A 41 0.36 5.51 1.93
C VAL A 41 1.52 4.54 1.84
N ARG A 42 2.36 4.47 2.89
CA ARG A 42 3.46 3.50 2.95
C ARG A 42 2.91 2.08 2.91
N ALA A 43 3.50 1.22 2.09
CA ALA A 43 3.02 -0.16 1.91
C ALA A 43 3.08 -0.99 3.20
N GLU A 44 4.10 -0.76 4.05
CA GLU A 44 4.27 -1.46 5.33
C GLU A 44 3.15 -1.14 6.34
N GLU A 45 2.59 0.07 6.29
CA GLU A 45 1.46 0.46 7.14
C GLU A 45 0.18 -0.29 6.77
N LEU A 46 0.00 -0.63 5.48
CA LEU A 46 -1.10 -1.48 5.04
C LEU A 46 -0.95 -2.92 5.55
N VAL A 47 0.28 -3.45 5.64
CA VAL A 47 0.46 -4.77 6.26
C VAL A 47 0.06 -4.72 7.72
N GLN A 48 0.45 -3.68 8.47
CA GLN A 48 0.02 -3.53 9.86
C GLN A 48 -1.50 -3.33 10.01
N GLU A 49 -2.12 -2.59 9.10
CA GLU A 49 -3.57 -2.36 9.11
C GLU A 49 -4.36 -3.63 8.78
N PHE A 50 -3.93 -4.38 7.75
CA PHE A 50 -4.69 -5.51 7.21
C PHE A 50 -4.25 -6.88 7.74
N ALA A 51 -3.07 -7.00 8.36
CA ALA A 51 -2.61 -8.26 8.92
C ALA A 51 -3.56 -8.75 10.02
N GLY A 52 -4.07 -9.97 9.84
CA GLY A 52 -4.93 -10.62 10.83
C GLY A 52 -6.40 -10.19 10.80
N ILE A 53 -6.85 -9.37 9.85
CA ILE A 53 -8.28 -9.04 9.71
C ILE A 53 -9.11 -10.28 9.34
N PHE A 54 -8.54 -11.19 8.55
CA PHE A 54 -9.23 -12.40 8.14
C PHE A 54 -9.22 -13.44 9.26
N ASP A 55 -10.42 -13.86 9.65
CA ASP A 55 -10.67 -14.82 10.71
C ASP A 55 -10.99 -16.23 10.15
N ARG A 56 -11.52 -17.10 11.00
CA ARG A 56 -11.90 -18.48 10.64
C ARG A 56 -13.00 -18.57 9.57
N THR A 57 -13.71 -17.48 9.28
CA THR A 57 -14.67 -17.41 8.17
C THR A 57 -13.95 -17.45 6.83
N VAL A 58 -12.78 -16.83 6.76
CA VAL A 58 -11.96 -16.76 5.54
C VAL A 58 -10.93 -17.88 5.51
N TYR A 59 -10.34 -18.22 6.66
CA TYR A 59 -9.36 -19.30 6.80
C TYR A 59 -9.86 -20.35 7.81
N PRO A 60 -10.66 -21.33 7.36
CA PRO A 60 -11.12 -22.42 8.22
C PRO A 60 -9.97 -23.20 8.85
N GLU A 61 -10.27 -23.93 9.92
CA GLU A 61 -9.28 -24.77 10.59
C GLU A 61 -8.64 -25.77 9.61
N GLY A 62 -7.31 -25.81 9.58
CA GLY A 62 -6.52 -26.67 8.69
C GLY A 62 -6.31 -26.15 7.26
N TYR A 63 -6.99 -25.09 6.83
CA TYR A 63 -6.90 -24.55 5.47
C TYR A 63 -5.47 -24.13 5.08
N LEU A 64 -4.76 -23.42 5.97
CA LEU A 64 -3.40 -22.93 5.68
C LEU A 64 -2.37 -24.05 5.67
N GLU A 65 -2.54 -25.08 6.52
CA GLU A 65 -1.72 -26.30 6.48
C GLU A 65 -1.90 -27.07 5.18
N GLU A 66 -3.13 -27.19 4.67
CA GLU A 66 -3.40 -27.82 3.37
C GLU A 66 -2.73 -27.04 2.24
N LEU A 67 -2.99 -25.72 2.16
CA LEU A 67 -2.41 -24.84 1.14
C LEU A 67 -0.87 -24.92 1.10
N ARG A 68 -0.23 -25.00 2.28
CA ARG A 68 1.24 -25.10 2.38
C ARG A 68 1.79 -26.43 1.84
N ARG A 69 1.01 -27.51 1.89
CA ARG A 69 1.39 -28.82 1.36
C ARG A 69 1.17 -28.95 -0.14
N GLU A 70 0.51 -27.99 -0.79
CA GLU A 70 0.21 -28.04 -2.23
C GLU A 70 1.44 -27.82 -3.12
N TRP A 71 2.51 -27.23 -2.58
CA TRP A 71 3.72 -26.93 -3.35
C TRP A 71 4.80 -28.00 -3.06
N PRO A 72 5.32 -28.69 -4.09
CA PRO A 72 6.31 -29.77 -3.94
C PRO A 72 7.72 -29.27 -3.56
#